data_AF-A0A938MNB3-F1
#
_entry.id   AF-A0A938MNB3-F1
#
_cell.length_a   1.000
_cell.length_b   1.000
_cell.length_c   1.000
_cell.angle_alpha   90.00
_cell.angle_beta   90.00
_cell.angle_gamma   90.00
#
_symmetry.space_group_name_H-M   'P 1'
#
loop_
_entity.id
_entity.type
_entity.pdbx_description
1 polymer ?
#
loop_
_entity_poly.entity_id
_entity_poly.type
_entity_poly.pdbx_seq_one_letter_code
_entity_poly.pdbx_strand_id
1 'polypeptide(L)'
;MSYYLRPLIIDMNARYEPESGYFVSAGIEKKFAELAARHTETVLFGGHYGGVPRLYTEPHGLSASTRIDVGRMIWSSTAIYGKIEEVLILFREAQECEVASGGVISLRFVFNTQKNVKDYLNIAKEAFVKVYGPEFGDDPVF
;
A
#
# COMPACT_ATOMS: atom_id res chain seq x y z
N MET A 1 -32.82 -13.02 4.51
CA MET A 1 -32.40 -11.65 4.89
C MET A 1 -31.09 -11.37 4.17
N SER A 2 -31.16 -10.71 3.01
CA SER A 2 -29.97 -10.45 2.19
C SER A 2 -29.15 -9.33 2.84
N TYR A 3 -28.16 -9.70 3.65
CA TYR A 3 -27.13 -8.76 4.07
C TYR A 3 -26.36 -8.35 2.82
N TYR A 4 -26.67 -7.18 2.27
CA TYR A 4 -25.76 -6.53 1.34
C TYR A 4 -24.44 -6.29 2.09
N LEU A 5 -23.47 -7.18 1.89
CA LEU A 5 -22.07 -6.93 2.24
C LEU A 5 -21.67 -5.66 1.50
N ARG A 6 -21.65 -4.51 2.21
CA ARG A 6 -21.00 -3.33 1.65
C ARG A 6 -19.51 -3.64 1.62
N PRO A 7 -18.83 -3.46 0.48
CA PRO A 7 -17.40 -3.72 0.41
C PRO A 7 -16.69 -2.76 1.37
N LEU A 8 -15.81 -3.31 2.20
CA LEU A 8 -14.78 -2.53 2.85
C LEU A 8 -13.79 -2.12 1.75
N ILE A 9 -13.99 -0.92 1.20
CA ILE A 9 -12.99 -0.33 0.32
C ILE A 9 -11.85 0.15 1.21
N ILE A 10 -10.65 -0.35 0.95
CA ILE A 10 -9.41 0.07 1.60
C ILE A 10 -8.50 0.69 0.55
N ASP A 11 -8.25 1.99 0.66
CA ASP A 11 -7.11 2.59 -0.03
C ASP A 11 -5.91 2.55 0.92
N MET A 12 -4.81 1.99 0.44
CA MET A 12 -3.55 1.89 1.15
C MET A 12 -2.51 2.69 0.40
N ASN A 13 -1.74 3.50 1.11
CA ASN A 13 -0.65 4.24 0.50
C ASN A 13 0.62 4.12 1.34
N ALA A 14 1.75 3.93 0.66
CA ALA A 14 3.08 4.04 1.24
C ALA A 14 3.77 5.29 0.70
N ARG A 15 4.31 6.13 1.59
CA ARG A 15 5.23 7.21 1.22
C ARG A 15 6.64 6.83 1.64
N TYR A 16 7.59 7.14 0.80
CA TYR A 16 8.98 6.78 1.01
C TYR A 16 9.88 8.01 1.12
N GLU A 17 11.06 7.83 1.72
CA GLU A 17 12.03 8.88 1.96
C GLU A 17 12.45 9.56 0.66
N PRO A 18 12.60 10.90 0.65
CA PRO A 18 13.22 11.57 -0.47
C PRO A 18 14.65 11.09 -0.66
N GLU A 19 15.01 10.71 -1.87
CA GLU A 19 16.36 10.27 -2.21
C GLU A 19 16.98 11.21 -3.25
N SER A 20 18.23 11.59 -3.01
CA SER A 20 18.98 12.48 -3.90
C SER A 20 19.32 11.75 -5.19
N GLY A 21 19.00 12.37 -6.34
CA GLY A 21 19.27 11.75 -7.64
C GLY A 21 18.31 10.62 -8.01
N TYR A 22 17.26 10.36 -7.21
CA TYR A 22 16.18 9.48 -7.61
C TYR A 22 15.34 10.14 -8.71
N PHE A 23 15.13 9.42 -9.81
CA PHE A 23 14.23 9.83 -10.89
C PHE A 23 13.54 8.60 -11.47
N VAL A 24 12.24 8.71 -11.76
CA VAL A 24 11.51 7.63 -12.41
C VAL A 24 11.94 7.53 -13.87
N SER A 25 12.73 6.50 -14.16
CA SER A 25 13.12 6.12 -15.51
C SER A 25 12.16 5.08 -16.08
N ALA A 26 12.17 4.90 -17.41
CA ALA A 26 11.42 3.81 -18.06
C ALA A 26 11.77 2.42 -17.50
N GLY A 27 13.00 2.23 -17.00
CA GLY A 27 13.41 1.00 -16.32
C GLY A 27 12.71 0.80 -14.98
N ILE A 28 12.58 1.86 -14.19
CA ILE A 28 11.83 1.83 -12.92
C ILE A 28 10.34 1.60 -13.19
N GLU A 29 9.76 2.28 -14.17
CA GLU A 29 8.36 2.06 -14.54
C GLU A 29 8.08 0.61 -14.95
N LYS A 30 8.98 0.01 -15.73
CA LYS A 30 8.87 -1.40 -16.12
C LYS A 30 8.98 -2.33 -14.90
N LYS A 31 9.98 -2.14 -14.04
CA LYS A 31 10.13 -2.92 -12.80
C LYS A 31 8.89 -2.79 -11.91
N PHE A 32 8.37 -1.57 -11.77
CA PHE A 32 7.14 -1.33 -11.01
C PHE A 32 5.94 -2.03 -11.63
N ALA A 33 5.78 -2.00 -12.95
CA ALA A 33 4.69 -2.68 -13.63
C ALA A 33 4.74 -4.20 -13.43
N GLU A 34 5.94 -4.80 -13.49
CA GLU A 34 6.16 -6.23 -13.21
C GLU A 34 5.84 -6.57 -11.75
N LEU A 35 6.31 -5.74 -10.82
CA LEU A 35 6.02 -5.88 -9.39
C LEU A 35 4.50 -5.75 -9.13
N ALA A 36 3.88 -4.69 -9.65
CA ALA A 36 2.45 -4.46 -9.54
C ALA A 36 1.65 -5.64 -10.10
N ALA A 37 2.05 -6.21 -11.25
CA ALA A 37 1.35 -7.35 -11.85
C ALA A 37 1.36 -8.60 -10.96
N ARG A 38 2.45 -8.86 -10.22
CA ARG A 38 2.52 -9.99 -9.26
C ARG A 38 1.56 -9.84 -8.10
N HIS A 39 1.34 -8.60 -7.67
CA HIS A 39 0.51 -8.28 -6.51
C HIS A 39 -0.90 -7.81 -6.91
N THR A 40 -1.20 -7.63 -8.20
CA THR A 40 -2.53 -7.17 -8.66
C THR A 40 -3.52 -8.32 -8.67
N GLU A 41 -4.66 -8.12 -8.00
CA GLU A 41 -5.89 -8.81 -8.38
C GLU A 41 -6.81 -7.78 -9.02
N THR A 42 -7.21 -8.00 -10.27
CA THR A 42 -8.17 -7.13 -10.94
C THR A 42 -9.50 -7.20 -10.21
N VAL A 43 -9.95 -6.08 -9.63
CA VAL A 43 -11.25 -6.00 -8.98
C VAL A 43 -12.21 -5.25 -9.92
N LEU A 44 -13.33 -5.91 -10.26
CA LEU A 44 -14.31 -5.41 -11.23
C LEU A 44 -14.95 -4.05 -10.86
N PHE A 45 -14.81 -3.57 -9.62
CA PHE A 45 -15.35 -2.29 -9.14
C PHE A 45 -14.46 -1.66 -8.03
N GLY A 46 -14.64 -0.36 -7.76
CA GLY A 46 -14.62 0.21 -6.40
C GLY A 46 -13.31 0.42 -5.61
N GLY A 47 -12.15 0.64 -6.23
CA GLY A 47 -11.01 1.30 -5.56
C GLY A 47 -10.58 2.51 -6.38
N HIS A 48 -9.86 3.49 -5.81
CA HIS A 48 -9.43 4.70 -6.55
C HIS A 48 -8.72 4.35 -7.87
N TYR A 49 -8.08 3.16 -7.92
CA TYR A 49 -7.34 2.64 -9.07
C TYR A 49 -7.72 1.20 -9.49
N GLY A 50 -8.88 0.69 -9.06
CA GLY A 50 -9.39 -0.63 -9.49
C GLY A 50 -8.51 -1.85 -9.11
N GLY A 51 -7.79 -1.79 -7.99
CA GLY A 51 -6.90 -2.88 -7.55
C GLY A 51 -5.46 -2.76 -8.02
N VAL A 52 -5.17 -1.91 -9.01
CA VAL A 52 -3.85 -1.80 -9.63
C VAL A 52 -2.99 -0.80 -8.86
N PRO A 53 -1.81 -1.20 -8.36
CA PRO A 53 -0.86 -0.28 -7.74
C PRO A 53 -0.43 0.84 -8.67
N ARG A 54 -0.26 2.05 -8.11
CA ARG A 54 0.23 3.22 -8.84
C ARG A 54 1.42 3.84 -8.12
N LEU A 55 2.49 4.12 -8.87
CA LEU A 55 3.67 4.83 -8.40
C LEU A 55 3.55 6.31 -8.76
N TYR A 56 3.82 7.17 -7.80
CA TYR A 56 3.89 8.62 -7.94
C TYR A 56 5.26 9.10 -7.47
N THR A 57 5.69 10.23 -8.03
CA THR A 57 6.94 10.89 -7.65
C THR A 57 6.66 12.33 -7.29
N GLU A 58 7.12 12.74 -6.12
CA GLU A 58 6.93 14.09 -5.58
C GLU A 58 8.33 14.75 -5.47
N PRO A 59 8.62 15.81 -6.24
CA PRO A 59 9.93 16.46 -6.21
C PRO A 59 10.15 17.26 -4.92
N HIS A 60 11.34 17.15 -4.34
CA HIS A 60 11.82 17.85 -3.14
C HIS A 60 13.20 18.48 -3.39
N GLY A 61 13.23 19.60 -4.14
CA GLY A 61 14.47 20.25 -4.52
C GLY A 61 15.31 19.38 -5.46
N LEU A 62 16.50 18.96 -5.01
CA LEU A 62 17.39 18.04 -5.74
C LEU A 62 17.12 16.55 -5.45
N SER A 63 16.16 16.26 -4.57
CA SER A 63 15.71 14.92 -4.23
C SER A 63 14.29 14.67 -4.73
N ALA A 64 13.88 13.42 -4.78
CA ALA A 64 12.51 13.04 -5.08
C ALA A 64 12.05 11.97 -4.10
N SER A 65 10.82 12.13 -3.60
CA SER A 65 10.13 11.09 -2.84
C SER A 65 9.19 10.32 -3.76
N THR A 66 8.82 9.13 -3.34
CA THR A 66 7.85 8.29 -4.03
C THR A 66 6.66 8.00 -3.14
N ARG A 67 5.54 7.77 -3.80
CA ARG A 67 4.33 7.27 -3.15
C ARG A 67 3.75 6.14 -3.97
N ILE A 68 3.39 5.05 -3.32
CA ILE A 68 2.63 3.97 -3.97
C ILE A 68 1.23 3.95 -3.38
N ASP A 69 0.22 4.03 -4.25
CA ASP A 69 -1.18 3.92 -3.86
C ASP A 69 -1.78 2.61 -4.38
N VAL A 70 -2.56 1.93 -3.56
CA VAL A 70 -3.28 0.69 -3.90
C VAL A 70 -4.69 0.75 -3.34
N GLY A 71 -5.70 0.72 -4.21
CA GLY A 71 -7.10 0.63 -3.80
C GLY A 71 -7.63 -0.80 -3.90
N ARG A 72 -8.12 -1.38 -2.81
CA ARG A 72 -8.69 -2.74 -2.78
C ARG A 72 -10.15 -2.71 -2.33
N MET A 73 -11.00 -3.48 -3.01
CA MET A 73 -12.30 -3.85 -2.45
C MET A 73 -12.18 -5.14 -1.65
N ILE A 74 -12.49 -5.07 -0.37
CA ILE A 74 -12.50 -6.22 0.52
C ILE A 74 -13.93 -6.48 0.96
N TRP A 75 -14.51 -7.57 0.47
CA TRP A 75 -15.91 -7.91 0.74
C TRP A 75 -16.11 -8.67 2.04
N SER A 76 -15.04 -9.24 2.60
CA SER A 76 -15.07 -10.05 3.81
C SER A 76 -14.07 -9.55 4.85
N SER A 77 -14.53 -9.35 6.07
CA SER A 77 -13.67 -9.09 7.22
C SER A 77 -12.74 -10.26 7.55
N THR A 78 -13.00 -11.48 7.08
CA THR A 78 -12.09 -12.61 7.25
C THR A 78 -10.92 -12.60 6.27
N ALA A 79 -11.08 -11.96 5.11
CA ALA A 79 -10.04 -11.87 4.08
C ALA A 79 -9.16 -10.62 4.24
N ILE A 80 -9.59 -9.67 5.09
CA ILE A 80 -8.94 -8.36 5.22
C ILE A 80 -7.47 -8.45 5.58
N TYR A 81 -7.12 -9.35 6.51
CA TYR A 81 -5.75 -9.50 6.99
C TYR A 81 -4.81 -9.89 5.84
N GLY A 82 -5.14 -10.95 5.09
CA GLY A 82 -4.33 -11.39 3.96
C GLY A 82 -4.20 -10.34 2.87
N LYS A 83 -5.27 -9.58 2.60
CA LYS A 83 -5.25 -8.51 1.59
C LYS A 83 -4.41 -7.30 2.02
N ILE A 84 -4.40 -6.95 3.30
CA ILE A 84 -3.49 -5.93 3.84
C ILE A 84 -2.04 -6.43 3.79
N GLU A 85 -1.80 -7.67 4.21
CA GLU A 85 -0.47 -8.30 4.17
C GLU A 85 0.12 -8.30 2.76
N GLU A 86 -0.64 -8.73 1.74
CA GLU A 86 -0.22 -8.70 0.33
C GLU A 86 0.22 -7.29 -0.12
N VAL A 87 -0.51 -6.25 0.26
CA VAL A 87 -0.17 -4.86 -0.12
C VAL A 87 1.04 -4.34 0.64
N LEU A 88 1.21 -4.73 1.89
CA LEU A 88 2.41 -4.40 2.66
C LEU A 88 3.66 -5.08 2.09
N ILE A 89 3.55 -6.32 1.62
CA ILE A 89 4.63 -7.03 0.91
C ILE A 89 5.00 -6.29 -0.37
N LEU A 90 4.02 -5.85 -1.15
CA LEU A 90 4.27 -5.03 -2.34
C LEU A 90 5.07 -3.77 -2.01
N PHE A 91 4.71 -3.05 -0.94
CA PHE A 91 5.43 -1.84 -0.52
C PHE A 91 6.88 -2.15 -0.11
N ARG A 92 7.08 -3.24 0.62
CA ARG A 92 8.41 -3.69 1.03
C ARG A 92 9.25 -4.09 -0.18
N GLU A 93 8.70 -4.88 -1.10
CA GLU A 93 9.38 -5.28 -2.34
C GLU A 93 9.73 -4.06 -3.21
N ALA A 94 8.89 -3.01 -3.22
CA ALA A 94 9.19 -1.79 -3.96
C ALA A 94 10.43 -1.07 -3.42
N GLN A 95 10.60 -1.04 -2.10
CA GLN A 95 11.82 -0.55 -1.45
C GLN A 95 13.02 -1.46 -1.77
N GLU A 96 12.89 -2.79 -1.57
CA GLU A 96 13.98 -3.75 -1.76
C GLU A 96 14.47 -3.83 -3.21
N CYS A 97 13.59 -3.58 -4.19
CA CYS A 97 13.92 -3.59 -5.61
C CYS A 97 14.40 -2.22 -6.15
N GLU A 98 14.54 -1.21 -5.28
CA GLU A 98 14.91 0.17 -5.64
C GLU A 98 13.94 0.78 -6.66
N VAL A 99 12.65 0.45 -6.54
CA VAL A 99 11.54 0.98 -7.35
C VAL A 99 10.85 2.14 -6.63
N ALA A 100 10.95 2.19 -5.31
CA ALA A 100 10.63 3.35 -4.50
C ALA A 100 11.92 4.05 -4.06
N SER A 101 11.80 5.33 -3.72
CA SER A 101 12.89 6.17 -3.22
C SER A 101 13.13 5.89 -1.73
N GLY A 102 14.33 5.45 -1.33
CA GLY A 102 14.64 5.23 0.09
C GLY A 102 13.66 4.34 0.89
N GLY A 103 13.62 4.53 2.21
CA GLY A 103 12.80 3.73 3.14
C GLY A 103 11.34 4.20 3.25
N VAL A 104 10.43 3.31 3.66
CA VAL A 104 9.04 3.70 3.97
C VAL A 104 9.00 4.65 5.18
N ILE A 105 8.42 5.86 5.00
CA ILE A 105 8.20 6.84 6.09
C ILE A 105 6.82 6.69 6.71
N SER A 106 5.79 6.47 5.88
CA SER A 106 4.41 6.42 6.36
C SER A 106 3.56 5.50 5.53
N LEU A 107 2.61 4.87 6.22
CA LEU A 107 1.57 4.04 5.64
C LEU A 107 0.25 4.63 6.04
N ARG A 108 -0.67 4.84 5.11
CA ARG A 108 -2.03 5.26 5.46
C ARG A 108 -3.04 4.28 4.91
N PHE A 109 -4.09 4.08 5.70
CA PHE A 109 -5.19 3.16 5.43
C PHE A 109 -6.51 3.94 5.49
N VAL A 110 -7.23 3.97 4.38
CA VAL A 110 -8.52 4.65 4.26
C VAL A 110 -9.60 3.60 4.16
N PHE A 111 -10.48 3.53 5.15
CA PHE A 111 -11.61 2.59 5.19
C PHE A 111 -12.91 3.30 4.84
N ASN A 112 -13.73 2.70 3.97
CA ASN A 112 -15.06 3.23 3.60
C ASN A 112 -16.17 2.98 4.66
N THR A 113 -15.80 2.62 5.88
CA THR A 113 -16.74 2.47 7.01
C THR A 113 -16.11 3.02 8.27
N GLN A 114 -16.91 3.74 9.06
CA GLN A 114 -16.49 4.19 10.39
C GLN A 114 -16.73 3.13 11.48
N LYS A 115 -17.48 2.07 11.19
CA LYS A 115 -17.67 0.94 12.11
C LYS A 115 -16.42 0.04 12.08
N ASN A 116 -15.90 -0.30 13.25
CA ASN A 116 -14.78 -1.23 13.45
C ASN A 116 -13.42 -0.76 12.91
N VAL A 117 -13.23 0.55 12.66
CA VAL A 117 -11.94 1.11 12.20
C VAL A 117 -10.79 0.72 13.13
N LYS A 118 -11.01 0.73 14.46
CA LYS A 118 -9.99 0.31 15.43
C LYS A 118 -9.55 -1.14 15.25
N ASP A 119 -10.49 -2.04 15.00
CA ASP A 119 -10.18 -3.46 14.79
C ASP A 119 -9.38 -3.65 13.50
N TYR A 120 -9.76 -2.95 12.43
CA TYR A 120 -9.04 -3.01 11.16
C TYR A 120 -7.65 -2.36 11.23
N LEU A 121 -7.49 -1.29 12.02
CA LEU A 121 -6.17 -0.71 12.30
C LEU A 121 -5.30 -1.69 13.09
N ASN A 122 -5.83 -2.41 14.07
CA ASN A 122 -5.07 -3.43 14.80
C ASN A 122 -4.61 -4.55 13.86
N ILE A 123 -5.50 -5.03 12.98
CA ILE A 123 -5.16 -6.00 11.92
C ILE A 123 -4.03 -5.44 11.03
N ALA A 124 -4.11 -4.17 10.62
CA ALA A 124 -3.08 -3.55 9.79
C ALA A 124 -1.73 -3.47 10.51
N LYS A 125 -1.73 -3.15 11.81
CA LYS A 125 -0.53 -3.14 12.66
C LYS A 125 0.08 -4.53 12.81
N GLU A 126 -0.73 -5.55 13.06
CA GLU A 126 -0.27 -6.94 13.13
C GLU A 126 0.34 -7.41 11.81
N ALA A 127 -0.30 -7.10 10.68
CA ALA A 127 0.24 -7.39 9.35
C ALA A 127 1.54 -6.62 9.09
N PHE A 128 1.64 -5.36 9.53
CA PHE A 128 2.85 -4.56 9.40
C PHE A 128 4.03 -5.17 10.15
N VAL A 129 3.86 -5.51 11.44
CA VAL A 129 4.90 -6.17 12.25
C VAL A 129 5.34 -7.49 11.61
N LYS A 130 4.41 -8.25 11.02
CA LYS A 130 4.74 -9.50 10.31
C LYS A 130 5.60 -9.26 9.06
N VAL A 131 5.33 -8.22 8.29
CA VAL A 131 6.03 -7.94 7.01
C VAL A 131 7.36 -7.21 7.23
N TYR A 132 7.41 -6.24 8.14
CA TYR A 132 8.57 -5.36 8.35
C TYR A 132 9.41 -5.71 9.58
N GLY A 133 8.90 -6.57 10.48
CA GLY A 133 9.54 -6.90 11.74
C GLY A 133 9.16 -5.95 12.89
N PRO A 134 9.35 -6.39 14.15
CA PRO A 134 9.05 -5.59 15.34
C PRO A 134 10.00 -4.40 15.54
N GLU A 135 11.19 -4.41 14.94
CA GLU A 135 12.20 -3.35 15.00
C GLU A 135 11.83 -2.08 14.22
N PHE A 136 10.86 -2.16 13.29
CA PHE A 136 10.22 -1.02 12.64
C PHE A 136 9.19 -0.32 13.57
N GLY A 137 9.26 -0.64 14.88
CA GLY A 137 8.21 -0.52 15.89
C GLY A 137 7.96 0.84 16.53
N ASP A 138 8.33 1.95 15.88
CA ASP A 138 7.87 3.29 16.28
C ASP A 138 7.21 3.98 15.09
N ASP A 139 5.99 3.50 14.76
CA ASP A 139 4.97 4.06 13.86
C ASP A 139 5.46 4.71 12.54
N PRO A 140 5.41 4.01 11.38
CA PRO A 140 4.98 4.71 10.18
C PRO A 140 3.60 5.30 10.49
N VAL A 141 3.45 6.63 10.41
CA VAL A 141 2.21 7.33 10.80
C VAL A 141 1.02 6.72 10.05
N PHE A 142 0.23 5.87 10.74
CA PHE A 142 -1.04 5.31 10.30
C PHE A 142 -2.13 6.40 10.23
#